data_AF-A0A096M5H3-F1
#
_entry.id   AF-A0A096M5H3-F1
#
_cell.length_a   1.000
_cell.length_b   1.000
_cell.length_c   1.000
_cell.angle_alpha   90.00
_cell.angle_beta   90.00
_cell.angle_gamma   90.00
#
_symmetry.space_group_name_H-M   'P 1'
#
loop_
_entity.id
_entity.type
_entity.pdbx_description
1 polymer ?
#
loop_
_entity_poly.entity_id
_entity_poly.type
_entity_poly.pdbx_seq_one_letter_code
_entity_poly.pdbx_strand_id
1 'polypeptide(L)'
;MYLFFKDSVYLWSMMLLTGCCNPGHFLRSNQEIQTYAIALINALFLKAPEDRRQEMASTLAQKHLRSIILNHVIRGNRPIKAEMAHQLYVLQVLTFNLLEERMMTKMDPNDQAQRDIIFELRRIAFDGDTDPTGTEKRKAMYTKDYKMLGFTNHLNPAMDFTQTPPGMLALDNMLYLARVHQDTYIRIVLENSSREDKHECPFGRCAIELTRMLCEILQVGELPNEGCNDYHPMFFTHDRAWEEFFCVCIQLLNKTWKEMRATAEDFNKVMQVVREQITRALAMKPSSIDQLKNKLRGLSYSEILRLRQSERMSQDDFQSPPIIELRERIQPEILELIKQQRLNRLCEGSCFRKLGNRRRQEKFWFCRLSLNHKVLHYGDLEESPQGEVPFELLSDKSETHFCLFLLLFVFFEKHKTILLHLVRG
;
A
#
# COMPACT_ATOMS: atom_id res chain seq x y z
N MET A 1 -15.69 -18.05 -32.33
CA MET A 1 -14.57 -17.23 -31.81
C MET A 1 -14.85 -16.57 -30.43
N TYR A 2 -16.10 -16.21 -30.10
CA TYR A 2 -16.48 -15.83 -28.71
C TYR A 2 -16.57 -17.04 -27.74
N LEU A 3 -16.85 -18.24 -28.27
CA LEU A 3 -16.80 -19.51 -27.55
C LEU A 3 -15.36 -19.90 -27.19
N PHE A 4 -14.44 -19.81 -28.16
CA PHE A 4 -13.00 -20.06 -27.97
C PHE A 4 -12.34 -19.24 -26.84
N PHE A 5 -12.80 -18.01 -26.54
CA PHE A 5 -12.22 -17.20 -25.47
C PHE A 5 -12.83 -17.49 -24.08
N LYS A 6 -14.10 -17.89 -24.02
CA LYS A 6 -14.72 -18.38 -22.78
C LYS A 6 -14.10 -19.73 -22.41
N ASP A 7 -13.88 -20.57 -23.41
CA ASP A 7 -13.23 -21.87 -23.26
C ASP A 7 -11.73 -21.71 -22.98
N SER A 8 -11.02 -20.72 -23.55
CA SER A 8 -9.61 -20.47 -23.23
C SER A 8 -9.37 -19.86 -21.86
N VAL A 9 -10.24 -19.01 -21.33
CA VAL A 9 -10.11 -18.53 -19.94
C VAL A 9 -10.41 -19.66 -18.97
N TYR A 10 -11.40 -20.51 -19.26
CA TYR A 10 -11.66 -21.73 -18.49
C TYR A 10 -10.53 -22.77 -18.64
N LEU A 11 -9.92 -22.93 -19.82
CA LEU A 11 -8.78 -23.81 -20.05
C LEU A 11 -7.50 -23.27 -19.41
N TRP A 12 -7.27 -21.95 -19.40
CA TRP A 12 -6.11 -21.33 -18.74
C TRP A 12 -6.26 -21.29 -17.23
N SER A 13 -7.46 -21.01 -16.72
CA SER A 13 -7.75 -21.13 -15.29
C SER A 13 -7.74 -22.59 -14.85
N MET A 14 -8.27 -23.54 -15.64
CA MET A 14 -8.03 -24.96 -15.44
C MET A 14 -6.53 -25.29 -15.51
N MET A 15 -5.76 -24.85 -16.51
CA MET A 15 -4.32 -25.17 -16.61
C MET A 15 -3.46 -24.60 -15.49
N LEU A 16 -3.82 -23.44 -14.92
CA LEU A 16 -3.17 -22.86 -13.74
C LEU A 16 -3.59 -23.59 -12.45
N LEU A 17 -4.84 -24.04 -12.35
CA LEU A 17 -5.42 -24.76 -11.19
C LEU A 17 -5.13 -26.28 -11.21
N THR A 18 -5.02 -26.93 -12.37
CA THR A 18 -4.73 -28.37 -12.55
C THR A 18 -3.25 -28.73 -12.45
N GLY A 19 -2.38 -27.74 -12.18
CA GLY A 19 -0.96 -27.99 -11.93
C GLY A 19 -0.09 -28.24 -13.17
N CYS A 20 -0.66 -28.30 -14.38
CA CYS A 20 0.09 -28.62 -15.60
C CYS A 20 0.96 -27.46 -16.14
N CYS A 21 0.63 -26.20 -15.86
CA CYS A 21 1.45 -25.05 -16.25
C CYS A 21 1.92 -24.26 -15.02
N ASN A 22 3.22 -24.31 -14.74
CA ASN A 22 3.83 -23.50 -13.70
C ASN A 22 3.87 -22.03 -14.16
N PRO A 23 3.22 -21.06 -13.46
CA PRO A 23 3.26 -19.64 -13.83
C PRO A 23 4.68 -19.09 -13.96
N GLY A 24 5.67 -19.74 -13.34
CA GLY A 24 7.10 -19.45 -13.51
C GLY A 24 7.62 -19.57 -14.94
N HIS A 25 6.99 -20.35 -15.82
CA HIS A 25 7.44 -20.50 -17.21
C HIS A 25 7.15 -19.24 -18.05
N PHE A 26 6.00 -18.60 -17.83
CA PHE A 26 5.63 -17.36 -18.53
C PHE A 26 6.34 -16.13 -17.98
N LEU A 27 6.64 -16.14 -16.67
CA LEU A 27 7.37 -15.06 -16.02
C LEU A 27 8.88 -15.05 -16.36
N ARG A 28 9.39 -16.12 -17.00
CA ARG A 28 10.76 -16.19 -17.56
C ARG A 28 10.89 -15.66 -18.99
N SER A 29 9.78 -15.25 -19.60
CA SER A 29 9.69 -14.86 -21.01
C SER A 29 9.77 -13.33 -21.22
N ASN A 30 9.44 -12.86 -22.42
CA ASN A 30 9.44 -11.42 -22.78
C ASN A 30 8.55 -10.58 -21.85
N GLN A 31 8.89 -9.31 -21.66
CA GLN A 31 8.26 -8.39 -20.71
C GLN A 31 6.74 -8.24 -20.92
N GLU A 32 6.27 -8.28 -22.17
CA GLU A 32 4.83 -8.27 -22.49
C GLU A 32 4.12 -9.52 -21.97
N ILE A 33 4.72 -10.70 -22.16
CA ILE A 33 4.18 -11.97 -21.64
C ILE A 33 4.15 -11.94 -20.11
N GLN A 34 5.18 -11.39 -19.47
CA GLN A 34 5.19 -11.20 -18.02
C GLN A 34 4.03 -10.29 -17.58
N THR A 35 3.81 -9.16 -18.25
CA THR A 35 2.73 -8.21 -17.92
C THR A 35 1.37 -8.89 -18.05
N TYR A 36 1.11 -9.59 -19.16
CA TYR A 36 -0.16 -10.30 -19.37
C TYR A 36 -0.37 -11.45 -18.39
N ALA A 37 0.70 -12.16 -18.00
CA ALA A 37 0.62 -13.23 -17.01
C ALA A 37 0.23 -12.67 -15.63
N ILE A 38 0.84 -11.58 -15.17
CA ILE A 38 0.48 -10.94 -13.90
C ILE A 38 -0.92 -10.33 -13.98
N ALA A 39 -1.29 -9.69 -15.08
CA ALA A 39 -2.64 -9.17 -15.29
C ALA A 39 -3.71 -10.27 -15.22
N LEU A 40 -3.43 -11.46 -15.77
CA LEU A 40 -4.32 -12.61 -15.65
C LEU A 40 -4.44 -13.09 -14.20
N ILE A 41 -3.33 -13.18 -13.47
CA ILE A 41 -3.33 -13.52 -12.03
C ILE A 41 -4.16 -12.50 -11.24
N ASN A 42 -3.96 -11.20 -11.48
CA ASN A 42 -4.74 -10.13 -10.85
C ASN A 42 -6.23 -10.26 -11.15
N ALA A 43 -6.59 -10.55 -12.41
CA ALA A 43 -7.98 -10.75 -12.81
C ALA A 43 -8.61 -11.98 -12.13
N LEU A 44 -7.84 -13.05 -11.93
CA LEU A 44 -8.29 -14.24 -11.19
C LEU A 44 -8.56 -13.90 -9.73
N PHE A 45 -7.66 -13.18 -9.05
CA PHE A 45 -7.88 -12.72 -7.67
C PHE A 45 -9.10 -11.82 -7.54
N LEU A 46 -9.27 -10.84 -8.45
CA LEU A 46 -10.41 -9.92 -8.44
C LEU A 46 -11.76 -10.60 -8.68
N LYS A 47 -11.78 -11.74 -9.39
CA LYS A 47 -13.00 -12.50 -9.71
C LYS A 47 -13.23 -13.71 -8.82
N ALA A 48 -12.23 -14.11 -8.02
CA ALA A 48 -12.38 -15.20 -7.08
C ALA A 48 -13.35 -14.80 -5.95
N PRO A 49 -14.28 -15.71 -5.57
CA PRO A 49 -15.13 -15.50 -4.41
C PRO A 49 -14.27 -15.51 -3.14
N GLU A 50 -14.70 -14.78 -2.11
CA GLU A 50 -13.90 -14.48 -0.90
C GLU A 50 -13.39 -15.75 -0.20
N ASP A 51 -14.25 -16.75 -0.08
CA ASP A 51 -13.96 -18.08 0.49
C ASP A 51 -12.80 -18.82 -0.20
N ARG A 52 -12.55 -18.53 -1.49
CA ARG A 52 -11.49 -19.19 -2.28
C ARG A 52 -10.25 -18.33 -2.52
N ARG A 53 -10.29 -17.03 -2.20
CA ARG A 53 -9.14 -16.13 -2.41
C ARG A 53 -7.93 -16.58 -1.60
N GLN A 54 -8.15 -17.03 -0.36
CA GLN A 54 -7.08 -17.47 0.53
C GLN A 54 -6.43 -18.79 0.07
N GLU A 55 -7.23 -19.74 -0.43
CA GLU A 55 -6.75 -21.00 -1.00
C GLU A 55 -5.93 -20.75 -2.29
N MET A 56 -6.43 -19.86 -3.15
CA MET A 56 -5.72 -19.45 -4.36
C MET A 56 -4.39 -18.78 -4.03
N ALA A 57 -4.36 -17.87 -3.05
CA ALA A 57 -3.14 -17.23 -2.57
C ALA A 57 -2.13 -18.25 -2.05
N SER A 58 -2.60 -19.21 -1.25
CA SER A 58 -1.77 -20.28 -0.69
C SER A 58 -1.15 -21.15 -1.78
N THR A 59 -1.93 -21.52 -2.80
CA THR A 59 -1.45 -22.29 -3.96
C THR A 59 -0.40 -21.53 -4.75
N LEU A 60 -0.58 -20.22 -4.96
CA LEU A 60 0.39 -19.37 -5.66
C LEU A 60 1.67 -19.16 -4.86
N ALA A 61 1.57 -19.04 -3.54
CA ALA A 61 2.72 -18.97 -2.64
C ALA A 61 3.53 -20.28 -2.68
N GLN A 62 2.87 -21.44 -2.63
CA GLN A 62 3.51 -22.76 -2.77
C GLN A 62 4.26 -22.92 -4.10
N LYS A 63 3.77 -22.31 -5.18
CA LYS A 63 4.45 -22.27 -6.49
C LYS A 63 5.55 -21.21 -6.57
N HIS A 64 5.95 -20.59 -5.45
CA HIS A 64 6.99 -19.58 -5.35
C HIS A 64 6.76 -18.34 -6.24
N LEU A 65 5.49 -17.96 -6.49
CA LEU A 65 5.15 -16.82 -7.35
C LEU A 65 5.91 -15.55 -6.96
N ARG A 66 6.02 -15.27 -5.66
CA ARG A 66 6.73 -14.10 -5.13
C ARG A 66 8.21 -14.10 -5.51
N SER A 67 8.90 -15.21 -5.30
CA SER A 67 10.32 -15.36 -5.67
C SER A 67 10.54 -15.22 -7.17
N ILE A 68 9.63 -15.77 -7.97
CA ILE A 68 9.66 -15.64 -9.43
C ILE A 68 9.51 -14.17 -9.85
N ILE A 69 8.52 -13.45 -9.30
CA ILE A 69 8.33 -12.01 -9.56
C ILE A 69 9.56 -11.22 -9.13
N LEU A 70 10.10 -11.51 -7.94
CA LEU A 70 11.29 -10.83 -7.43
C LEU A 70 12.48 -10.99 -8.38
N ASN A 71 12.78 -12.22 -8.81
CA ASN A 71 13.99 -12.50 -9.59
C ASN A 71 13.85 -12.15 -11.07
N HIS A 72 12.68 -12.36 -11.68
CA HIS A 72 12.50 -12.20 -13.13
C HIS A 72 11.85 -10.88 -13.53
N VAL A 73 11.17 -10.18 -12.62
CA VAL A 73 10.52 -8.88 -12.91
C VAL A 73 11.22 -7.76 -12.14
N ILE A 74 11.30 -7.85 -10.81
CA ILE A 74 11.84 -6.75 -9.98
C ILE A 74 13.35 -6.60 -10.11
N ARG A 75 14.07 -7.72 -10.08
CA ARG A 75 15.53 -7.80 -10.27
C ARG A 75 15.93 -8.19 -11.70
N GLY A 76 14.98 -8.16 -12.62
CA GLY A 76 15.23 -8.47 -14.03
C GLY A 76 16.20 -7.45 -14.66
N ASN A 77 16.90 -7.87 -15.72
CA ASN A 77 17.87 -7.02 -16.43
C ASN A 77 17.24 -5.83 -17.16
N ARG A 78 15.90 -5.82 -17.34
CA ARG A 78 15.18 -4.78 -18.09
C ARG A 78 14.43 -3.86 -17.12
N PRO A 79 14.42 -2.53 -17.37
CA PRO A 79 13.65 -1.61 -16.55
C PRO A 79 12.15 -1.91 -16.66
N ILE A 80 11.46 -1.74 -15.53
CA ILE A 80 10.02 -1.96 -15.42
C ILE A 80 9.28 -0.80 -16.09
N LYS A 81 8.47 -1.12 -17.12
CA LYS A 81 7.58 -0.15 -17.78
C LYS A 81 6.36 0.15 -16.92
N ALA A 82 5.69 1.29 -17.19
CA ALA A 82 4.53 1.75 -16.42
C ALA A 82 3.41 0.70 -16.28
N GLU A 83 3.08 -0.03 -17.35
CA GLU A 83 2.05 -1.08 -17.30
C GLU A 83 2.40 -2.22 -16.36
N MET A 84 3.66 -2.68 -16.38
CA MET A 84 4.13 -3.71 -15.45
C MET A 84 4.14 -3.19 -14.01
N ALA A 85 4.58 -1.95 -13.79
CA ALA A 85 4.54 -1.32 -12.47
C ALA A 85 3.10 -1.24 -11.92
N HIS A 86 2.13 -0.88 -12.77
CA HIS A 86 0.72 -0.93 -12.44
C HIS A 86 0.27 -2.35 -12.04
N GLN A 87 0.63 -3.37 -12.82
CA GLN A 87 0.27 -4.76 -12.48
C GLN A 87 0.88 -5.24 -11.15
N LEU A 88 2.10 -4.81 -10.82
CA LEU A 88 2.72 -5.08 -9.52
C LEU A 88 2.03 -4.34 -8.37
N TYR A 89 1.62 -3.09 -8.58
CA TYR A 89 0.81 -2.34 -7.64
C TYR A 89 -0.53 -3.04 -7.38
N VAL A 90 -1.26 -3.40 -8.43
CA VAL A 90 -2.54 -4.12 -8.32
C VAL A 90 -2.35 -5.43 -7.55
N LEU A 91 -1.33 -6.21 -7.89
CA LEU A 91 -1.03 -7.47 -7.21
C LEU A 91 -0.73 -7.24 -5.72
N GLN A 92 0.03 -6.20 -5.40
CA GLN A 92 0.37 -5.86 -4.02
C GLN A 92 -0.88 -5.47 -3.21
N VAL A 93 -1.77 -4.64 -3.75
CA VAL A 93 -3.05 -4.29 -3.12
C VAL A 93 -3.90 -5.55 -2.88
N LEU A 94 -4.06 -6.40 -3.90
CA LEU A 94 -4.82 -7.65 -3.76
C LEU A 94 -4.21 -8.59 -2.72
N THR A 95 -2.88 -8.64 -2.62
CA THR A 95 -2.18 -9.44 -1.61
C THR A 95 -2.41 -8.89 -0.20
N PHE A 96 -2.43 -7.57 -0.03
CA PHE A 96 -2.74 -6.93 1.25
C PHE A 96 -4.20 -7.14 1.65
N ASN A 97 -5.14 -7.12 0.71
CA ASN A 97 -6.55 -7.32 1.01
C ASN A 97 -6.87 -8.75 1.49
N LEU A 98 -5.97 -9.72 1.33
CA LEU A 98 -6.08 -11.03 1.99
C LEU A 98 -6.01 -10.92 3.52
N LEU A 99 -5.47 -9.82 4.06
CA LEU A 99 -5.41 -9.55 5.49
C LEU A 99 -6.71 -8.94 6.02
N GLU A 100 -7.56 -8.41 5.14
CA GLU A 100 -8.79 -7.69 5.51
C GLU A 100 -9.75 -8.57 6.31
N GLU A 101 -9.91 -9.84 5.93
CA GLU A 101 -10.74 -10.79 6.66
C GLU A 101 -10.32 -10.89 8.13
N ARG A 102 -9.02 -11.07 8.38
CA ARG A 102 -8.46 -11.14 9.73
C ARG A 102 -8.50 -9.78 10.44
N MET A 103 -8.32 -8.69 9.71
CA MET A 103 -8.41 -7.32 10.22
C MET A 103 -9.81 -6.98 10.74
N MET A 104 -10.84 -7.51 10.09
CA MET A 104 -12.26 -7.27 10.40
C MET A 104 -12.87 -8.37 11.28
N THR A 105 -12.15 -9.47 11.52
CA THR A 105 -12.57 -10.52 12.44
C THR A 105 -12.37 -10.06 13.88
N LYS A 106 -13.46 -9.96 14.64
CA LYS A 106 -13.42 -9.74 16.10
C LYS A 106 -13.04 -11.02 16.81
N MET A 107 -12.25 -10.92 17.86
CA MET A 107 -12.02 -12.04 18.77
C MET A 107 -13.31 -12.40 19.51
N ASP A 108 -13.61 -13.69 19.67
CA ASP A 108 -14.63 -14.16 20.61
C ASP A 108 -13.98 -14.39 21.99
N PRO A 109 -14.31 -13.59 23.02
CA PRO A 109 -13.74 -13.76 24.35
C PRO A 109 -14.11 -15.07 25.04
N ASN A 110 -15.13 -15.78 24.54
CA ASN A 110 -15.60 -17.05 25.10
C ASN A 110 -14.92 -18.26 24.44
N ASP A 111 -14.37 -18.09 23.24
CA ASP A 111 -13.67 -19.14 22.50
C ASP A 111 -12.34 -19.48 23.19
N GLN A 112 -12.22 -20.73 23.64
CA GLN A 112 -11.03 -21.21 24.32
C GLN A 112 -9.81 -21.22 23.39
N ALA A 113 -9.95 -21.62 22.13
CA ALA A 113 -8.82 -21.73 21.22
C ALA A 113 -8.19 -20.36 20.93
N GLN A 114 -9.01 -19.31 20.86
CA GLN A 114 -8.51 -17.94 20.69
C GLN A 114 -7.82 -17.44 21.96
N ARG A 115 -8.38 -17.74 23.14
CA ARG A 115 -7.74 -17.41 24.43
C ARG A 115 -6.40 -18.12 24.62
N ASP A 116 -6.27 -19.35 24.14
CA ASP A 116 -5.03 -20.12 24.22
C ASP A 116 -3.87 -19.44 23.45
N ILE A 117 -4.18 -18.67 22.41
CA ILE A 117 -3.17 -17.86 21.70
C ILE A 117 -2.63 -16.73 22.60
N ILE A 118 -3.49 -16.05 23.35
CA ILE A 118 -3.06 -15.01 24.30
C ILE A 118 -2.28 -15.64 25.46
N PHE A 119 -2.71 -16.82 25.91
CA PHE A 119 -1.99 -17.58 26.92
C PHE A 119 -0.58 -17.95 26.44
N GLU A 120 -0.43 -18.37 25.17
CA GLU A 120 0.86 -18.67 24.56
C GLU A 120 1.78 -17.45 24.50
N LEU A 121 1.26 -16.26 24.15
CA LEU A 121 2.03 -15.01 24.20
C LEU A 121 2.61 -14.77 25.61
N ARG A 122 1.74 -14.87 26.61
CA ARG A 122 2.14 -14.73 28.02
C ARG A 122 3.20 -15.77 28.41
N ARG A 123 2.98 -17.03 28.06
CA ARG A 123 3.89 -18.14 28.35
C ARG A 123 5.28 -17.87 27.78
N ILE A 124 5.37 -17.47 26.51
CA ILE A 124 6.65 -17.15 25.86
C ILE A 124 7.37 -15.99 26.57
N ALA A 125 6.64 -14.99 27.07
CA ALA A 125 7.24 -13.81 27.69
C ALA A 125 7.73 -14.02 29.13
N PHE A 126 7.01 -14.79 29.95
CA PHE A 126 7.24 -14.84 31.40
C PHE A 126 7.52 -16.24 31.96
N ASP A 127 7.12 -17.31 31.28
CA ASP A 127 7.34 -18.65 31.81
C ASP A 127 8.75 -19.14 31.44
N GLY A 128 9.69 -18.92 32.36
CA GLY A 128 10.90 -19.72 32.53
C GLY A 128 10.71 -20.68 33.71
N ASP A 129 10.57 -21.99 33.43
CA ASP A 129 10.64 -23.19 34.28
C ASP A 129 9.95 -23.25 35.68
N THR A 130 9.32 -22.22 36.20
CA THR A 130 8.65 -22.28 37.52
C THR A 130 7.13 -22.28 37.42
N ASP A 131 6.54 -23.48 37.54
CA ASP A 131 5.10 -23.70 37.57
C ASP A 131 4.54 -23.46 38.99
N PRO A 132 3.65 -22.47 39.21
CA PRO A 132 3.10 -22.19 40.54
C PRO A 132 2.01 -23.22 40.94
N THR A 133 2.20 -23.84 42.09
CA THR A 133 1.22 -24.74 42.72
C THR A 133 0.06 -23.93 43.33
N GLY A 134 -1.11 -23.89 42.65
CA GLY A 134 -2.37 -23.34 43.16
C GLY A 134 -3.18 -22.53 42.14
N THR A 135 -4.48 -22.80 42.01
CA THR A 135 -5.40 -22.21 41.01
C THR A 135 -5.72 -20.72 41.23
N GLU A 136 -5.91 -20.27 42.47
CA GLU A 136 -6.20 -18.86 42.77
C GLU A 136 -4.96 -17.97 42.65
N LYS A 137 -3.79 -18.47 43.10
CA LYS A 137 -2.50 -17.79 42.90
C LYS A 137 -2.18 -17.64 41.42
N ARG A 138 -2.52 -18.62 40.59
CA ARG A 138 -2.41 -18.55 39.12
C ARG A 138 -3.27 -17.45 38.50
N LYS A 139 -4.54 -17.31 38.89
CA LYS A 139 -5.41 -16.25 38.32
C LYS A 139 -4.89 -14.84 38.63
N ALA A 140 -4.46 -14.59 39.87
CA ALA A 140 -3.88 -13.29 40.24
C ALA A 140 -2.57 -13.01 39.48
N MET A 141 -1.74 -14.05 39.28
CA MET A 141 -0.52 -13.98 38.48
C MET A 141 -0.83 -13.64 37.02
N TYR A 142 -1.81 -14.30 36.40
CA TYR A 142 -2.18 -14.06 35.01
C TYR A 142 -2.65 -12.62 34.76
N THR A 143 -3.49 -12.08 35.64
CA THR A 143 -3.92 -10.67 35.56
C THR A 143 -2.73 -9.71 35.66
N LYS A 144 -1.77 -9.99 36.54
CA LYS A 144 -0.53 -9.19 36.65
C LYS A 144 0.30 -9.28 35.37
N ASP A 145 0.45 -10.47 34.80
CA ASP A 145 1.23 -10.69 33.59
C ASP A 145 0.58 -10.00 32.38
N TYR A 146 -0.75 -10.02 32.26
CA TYR A 146 -1.46 -9.29 31.20
C TYR A 146 -1.36 -7.77 31.37
N LYS A 147 -1.28 -7.29 32.61
CA LYS A 147 -0.94 -5.89 32.89
C LYS A 147 0.50 -5.58 32.46
N MET A 148 1.46 -6.44 32.79
CA MET A 148 2.87 -6.30 32.40
C MET A 148 3.09 -6.40 30.88
N LEU A 149 2.25 -7.16 30.18
CA LEU A 149 2.19 -7.17 28.71
C LEU A 149 1.60 -5.89 28.11
N GLY A 150 1.02 -5.01 28.92
CA GLY A 150 0.46 -3.74 28.47
C GLY A 150 -0.86 -3.86 27.73
N PHE A 151 -1.68 -4.89 28.03
CA PHE A 151 -3.08 -4.92 27.61
C PHE A 151 -3.89 -3.88 28.37
N THR A 152 -4.96 -3.35 27.76
CA THR A 152 -5.86 -2.40 28.41
C THR A 152 -6.78 -3.11 29.39
N ASN A 153 -7.38 -4.23 28.98
CA ASN A 153 -8.18 -5.08 29.86
C ASN A 153 -7.34 -6.21 30.46
N HIS A 154 -6.77 -5.98 31.65
CA HIS A 154 -5.91 -6.96 32.31
C HIS A 154 -6.66 -8.22 32.80
N LEU A 155 -7.97 -8.10 33.07
CA LEU A 155 -8.79 -9.22 33.54
C LEU A 155 -9.17 -10.14 32.38
N ASN A 156 -9.42 -9.56 31.21
CA ASN A 156 -9.74 -10.30 30.00
C ASN A 156 -9.14 -9.59 28.76
N PRO A 157 -7.87 -9.89 28.40
CA PRO A 157 -7.19 -9.26 27.27
C PRO A 157 -7.86 -9.57 25.92
N ALA A 158 -8.70 -10.61 25.84
CA ALA A 158 -9.46 -10.90 24.62
C ALA A 158 -10.38 -9.75 24.20
N MET A 159 -10.84 -8.94 25.17
CA MET A 159 -11.70 -7.77 24.90
C MET A 159 -10.99 -6.72 24.04
N ASP A 160 -9.66 -6.59 24.14
CA ASP A 160 -8.90 -5.62 23.35
C ASP A 160 -8.93 -5.95 21.85
N PHE A 161 -9.11 -7.22 21.49
CA PHE A 161 -9.18 -7.72 20.09
C PHE A 161 -10.62 -7.78 19.54
N THR A 162 -11.61 -7.31 20.31
CA THR A 162 -13.00 -7.15 19.82
C THR A 162 -13.18 -5.88 18.98
N GLN A 163 -12.22 -4.96 19.03
CA GLN A 163 -12.20 -3.74 18.22
C GLN A 163 -11.62 -4.03 16.83
N THR A 164 -12.35 -3.64 15.80
CA THR A 164 -11.97 -3.81 14.39
C THR A 164 -12.07 -2.47 13.67
N PRO A 165 -11.03 -2.05 12.93
CA PRO A 165 -9.69 -2.66 12.83
C PRO A 165 -8.88 -2.49 14.14
N PRO A 166 -7.91 -3.38 14.46
CA PRO A 166 -7.38 -4.46 13.61
C PRO A 166 -7.86 -5.87 13.96
N GLY A 167 -8.73 -6.03 14.97
CA GLY A 167 -9.28 -7.33 15.35
C GLY A 167 -8.21 -8.40 15.59
N MET A 168 -8.46 -9.59 15.05
CA MET A 168 -7.60 -10.75 15.18
C MET A 168 -6.25 -10.63 14.44
N LEU A 169 -6.13 -9.73 13.46
CA LEU A 169 -4.85 -9.52 12.75
C LEU A 169 -3.74 -9.03 13.69
N ALA A 170 -4.07 -8.23 14.71
CA ALA A 170 -3.09 -7.81 15.70
C ALA A 170 -2.59 -9.01 16.53
N LEU A 171 -3.47 -9.94 16.87
CA LEU A 171 -3.10 -11.16 17.60
C LEU A 171 -2.18 -12.05 16.77
N ASP A 172 -2.48 -12.21 15.47
CA ASP A 172 -1.64 -12.95 14.52
C ASP A 172 -0.24 -12.33 14.41
N ASN A 173 -0.15 -11.01 14.34
CA ASN A 173 1.12 -10.27 14.30
C ASN A 173 1.94 -10.45 15.58
N MET A 174 1.30 -10.36 16.75
CA MET A 174 1.96 -10.55 18.04
C MET A 174 2.47 -11.99 18.18
N LEU A 175 1.67 -12.98 17.76
CA LEU A 175 2.06 -14.39 17.80
C LEU A 175 3.22 -14.68 16.85
N TYR A 176 3.20 -14.09 15.66
CA TYR A 176 4.33 -14.19 14.72
C TYR A 176 5.61 -13.64 15.34
N LEU A 177 5.57 -12.45 15.93
CA LEU A 177 6.73 -11.86 16.63
C LEU A 177 7.23 -12.78 17.74
N ALA A 178 6.32 -13.32 18.57
CA ALA A 178 6.67 -14.18 19.70
C ALA A 178 7.28 -15.52 19.28
N ARG A 179 6.81 -16.12 18.18
CA ARG A 179 7.28 -17.44 17.70
C ARG A 179 8.50 -17.35 16.79
N VAL A 180 8.55 -16.36 15.90
CA VAL A 180 9.61 -16.24 14.88
C VAL A 180 10.79 -15.41 15.39
N HIS A 181 10.52 -14.33 16.13
CA HIS A 181 11.53 -13.42 16.67
C HIS A 181 11.47 -13.39 18.21
N GLN A 182 11.46 -14.57 18.82
CA GLN A 182 11.24 -14.76 20.27
C GLN A 182 12.12 -13.86 21.14
N ASP A 183 13.43 -13.78 20.87
CA ASP A 183 14.36 -12.93 21.62
C ASP A 183 13.97 -11.45 21.57
N THR A 184 13.48 -10.99 20.41
CA THR A 184 13.02 -9.60 20.24
C THR A 184 11.73 -9.38 21.01
N TYR A 185 10.80 -10.32 20.97
CA TYR A 185 9.55 -10.27 21.72
C TYR A 185 9.81 -10.19 23.22
N ILE A 186 10.55 -11.16 23.76
CA ILE A 186 10.90 -11.24 25.19
C ILE A 186 11.60 -9.96 25.63
N ARG A 187 12.59 -9.48 24.86
CA ARG A 187 13.30 -8.24 25.16
C ARG A 187 12.36 -7.04 25.23
N ILE A 188 11.45 -6.86 24.27
CA ILE A 188 10.50 -5.73 24.28
C ILE A 188 9.58 -5.81 25.50
N VAL A 189 9.06 -7.00 25.84
CA VAL A 189 8.14 -7.17 26.98
C VAL A 189 8.88 -6.93 28.30
N LEU A 190 10.02 -7.60 28.51
CA LEU A 190 10.74 -7.53 29.77
C LEU A 190 11.31 -6.13 30.05
N GLU A 191 11.89 -5.46 29.04
CA GLU A 191 12.43 -4.09 29.17
C GLU A 191 11.38 -3.06 29.62
N ASN A 192 10.10 -3.30 29.29
CA ASN A 192 8.99 -2.40 29.63
C ASN A 192 8.27 -2.83 30.91
N SER A 193 8.28 -4.12 31.25
CA SER A 193 7.59 -4.65 32.43
C SER A 193 8.35 -4.45 33.75
N SER A 194 9.68 -4.27 33.69
CA SER A 194 10.53 -4.11 34.88
C SER A 194 10.66 -2.67 35.37
N ARG A 195 10.01 -1.71 34.68
CA ARG A 195 10.08 -0.28 35.00
C ARG A 195 8.92 0.07 35.91
N GLU A 196 9.17 0.33 37.19
CA GLU A 196 8.17 0.94 38.09
C GLU A 196 7.86 2.42 37.77
N ASP A 197 8.31 2.89 36.61
CA ASP A 197 8.25 4.29 36.19
C ASP A 197 7.16 4.49 35.14
N LYS A 198 6.60 5.70 35.06
CA LYS A 198 5.51 6.11 34.16
C LYS A 198 5.86 6.03 32.67
N HIS A 199 7.07 5.60 32.35
CA HIS A 199 7.66 5.51 31.02
C HIS A 199 7.60 4.10 30.40
N GLU A 200 6.88 3.16 31.00
CA GLU A 200 6.62 1.84 30.41
C GLU A 200 5.86 1.95 29.08
N CYS A 201 6.32 1.24 28.04
CA CYS A 201 5.62 1.14 26.77
C CYS A 201 4.65 -0.05 26.82
N PRO A 202 3.32 0.16 26.74
CA PRO A 202 2.35 -0.92 26.87
C PRO A 202 2.29 -1.76 25.59
N PHE A 203 3.03 -2.89 25.55
CA PHE A 203 3.20 -3.70 24.35
C PHE A 203 1.87 -4.10 23.68
N GLY A 204 0.89 -4.60 24.44
CA GLY A 204 -0.41 -5.01 23.92
C GLY A 204 -1.15 -3.87 23.21
N ARG A 205 -1.33 -2.74 23.90
CA ARG A 205 -1.95 -1.54 23.32
C ARG A 205 -1.17 -1.01 22.11
N CYS A 206 0.15 -0.98 22.18
CA CYS A 206 1.01 -0.52 21.07
C CYS A 206 0.93 -1.44 19.85
N ALA A 207 0.92 -2.76 20.03
CA ALA A 207 0.85 -3.73 18.94
C ALA A 207 -0.49 -3.66 18.20
N ILE A 208 -1.59 -3.48 18.92
CA ILE A 208 -2.93 -3.31 18.35
C ILE A 208 -2.99 -2.00 17.55
N GLU A 209 -2.64 -0.86 18.16
CA GLU A 209 -2.71 0.43 17.44
C GLU A 209 -1.71 0.48 16.27
N LEU A 210 -0.53 -0.14 16.42
CA LEU A 210 0.42 -0.24 15.32
C LEU A 210 -0.17 -1.03 14.16
N THR A 211 -0.77 -2.20 14.42
CA THR A 211 -1.40 -3.00 13.36
C THR A 211 -2.46 -2.19 12.62
N ARG A 212 -3.31 -1.46 13.37
CA ARG A 212 -4.32 -0.55 12.80
C ARG A 212 -3.68 0.50 11.88
N MET A 213 -2.64 1.18 12.38
CA MET A 213 -1.89 2.18 11.62
C MET A 213 -1.24 1.61 10.35
N LEU A 214 -0.64 0.42 10.41
CA LEU A 214 -0.04 -0.21 9.23
C LEU A 214 -1.09 -0.55 8.18
N CYS A 215 -2.28 -1.00 8.59
CA CYS A 215 -3.40 -1.23 7.69
C CYS A 215 -3.83 0.06 6.98
N GLU A 216 -3.92 1.18 7.71
CA GLU A 216 -4.25 2.48 7.13
C GLU A 216 -3.17 3.00 6.17
N ILE A 217 -1.88 2.88 6.53
CA ILE A 217 -0.76 3.32 5.68
C ILE A 217 -0.71 2.53 4.37
N LEU A 218 -0.97 1.22 4.43
CA LEU A 218 -0.93 0.32 3.28
C LEU A 218 -2.28 0.15 2.59
N GLN A 219 -3.31 0.86 3.07
CA GLN A 219 -4.67 0.86 2.49
C GLN A 219 -5.25 -0.56 2.36
N VAL A 220 -5.10 -1.37 3.40
CA VAL A 220 -5.65 -2.75 3.44
C VAL A 220 -7.18 -2.68 3.36
N GLY A 221 -7.76 -3.40 2.40
CA GLY A 221 -9.20 -3.45 2.12
C GLY A 221 -9.64 -2.52 0.98
N GLU A 222 -8.78 -1.61 0.53
CA GLU A 222 -9.11 -0.71 -0.58
C GLU A 222 -8.94 -1.41 -1.94
N LEU A 223 -9.77 -1.03 -2.92
CA LEU A 223 -9.64 -1.55 -4.29
C LEU A 223 -8.49 -0.85 -5.03
N PRO A 224 -7.81 -1.54 -5.94
CA PRO A 224 -6.69 -0.96 -6.68
C PRO A 224 -7.17 0.16 -7.64
N ASN A 225 -6.44 1.27 -7.66
CA ASN A 225 -6.74 2.43 -8.50
C ASN A 225 -6.17 2.28 -9.92
N GLU A 226 -6.98 2.56 -10.96
CA GLU A 226 -6.65 2.33 -12.38
C GLU A 226 -5.47 3.17 -12.95
N GLY A 227 -4.95 4.15 -12.19
CA GLY A 227 -3.83 5.02 -12.61
C GLY A 227 -2.61 4.99 -11.69
N CYS A 228 -2.60 4.17 -10.65
CA CYS A 228 -1.47 4.10 -9.73
C CYS A 228 -0.45 3.06 -10.19
N ASN A 229 0.83 3.45 -10.19
CA ASN A 229 1.95 2.58 -10.56
C ASN A 229 2.90 2.36 -9.38
N ASP A 230 2.52 2.80 -8.19
CA ASP A 230 3.40 2.90 -7.04
C ASP A 230 3.28 1.68 -6.13
N TYR A 231 4.32 0.86 -6.08
CA TYR A 231 4.38 -0.34 -5.24
C TYR A 231 5.63 -0.32 -4.34
N HIS A 232 5.65 -1.16 -3.32
CA HIS A 232 6.76 -1.30 -2.37
C HIS A 232 7.52 -2.60 -2.62
N PRO A 233 8.74 -2.57 -3.22
CA PRO A 233 9.46 -3.77 -3.63
C PRO A 233 9.80 -4.72 -2.46
N MET A 234 10.02 -4.18 -1.26
CA MET A 234 10.37 -4.99 -0.08
C MET A 234 9.35 -6.09 0.25
N PHE A 235 8.06 -5.90 -0.05
CA PHE A 235 7.04 -6.93 0.23
C PHE A 235 7.10 -8.16 -0.69
N PHE A 236 7.91 -8.08 -1.75
CA PHE A 236 8.22 -9.21 -2.62
C PHE A 236 9.46 -9.98 -2.17
N THR A 237 10.13 -9.55 -1.09
CA THR A 237 11.38 -10.18 -0.62
C THR A 237 11.19 -11.29 0.41
N HIS A 238 9.99 -11.41 0.99
CA HIS A 238 9.69 -12.40 2.02
C HIS A 238 8.25 -12.90 1.90
N ASP A 239 7.99 -14.16 2.23
CA ASP A 239 6.64 -14.73 2.11
C ASP A 239 5.67 -14.18 3.16
N ARG A 240 6.20 -13.91 4.36
CA ARG A 240 5.51 -13.25 5.49
C ARG A 240 5.97 -11.80 5.62
N ALA A 241 6.03 -11.06 4.50
CA ALA A 241 6.60 -9.72 4.49
C ALA A 241 5.79 -8.71 5.31
N TRP A 242 4.47 -8.91 5.44
CA TRP A 242 3.63 -8.10 6.32
C TRP A 242 4.05 -8.25 7.78
N GLU A 243 4.25 -9.48 8.23
CA GLU A 243 4.60 -9.78 9.62
C GLU A 243 6.03 -9.34 9.93
N GLU A 244 6.98 -9.53 9.00
CA GLU A 244 8.33 -8.98 9.12
C GLU A 244 8.32 -7.45 9.18
N PHE A 245 7.47 -6.80 8.39
CA PHE A 245 7.28 -5.35 8.44
C PHE A 245 6.74 -4.90 9.81
N PHE A 246 5.74 -5.59 10.35
CA PHE A 246 5.25 -5.36 11.72
C PHE A 246 6.37 -5.50 12.76
N CYS A 247 7.19 -6.56 12.66
CA CYS A 247 8.31 -6.80 13.59
C CYS A 247 9.35 -5.66 13.57
N VAL A 248 9.59 -5.05 12.41
CA VAL A 248 10.45 -3.87 12.29
C VAL A 248 9.78 -2.64 12.92
N CYS A 249 8.50 -2.44 12.62
CA CYS A 249 7.75 -1.28 13.09
C CYS A 249 7.53 -1.28 14.62
N ILE A 250 7.32 -2.44 15.26
CA ILE A 250 7.16 -2.51 16.72
C ILE A 250 8.47 -2.23 17.46
N GLN A 251 9.61 -2.62 16.88
CA GLN A 251 10.93 -2.26 17.39
C GLN A 251 11.20 -0.75 17.25
N LEU A 252 10.82 -0.17 16.10
CA LEU A 252 10.86 1.28 15.89
C LEU A 252 10.00 2.00 16.93
N LEU A 253 8.77 1.55 17.15
CA LEU A 253 7.85 2.14 18.13
C LEU A 253 8.49 2.14 19.53
N ASN A 254 9.01 1.00 20.00
CA ASN A 254 9.68 0.91 21.30
C ASN A 254 10.91 1.83 21.38
N LYS A 255 11.68 1.96 20.29
CA LYS A 255 12.81 2.91 20.21
C LYS A 255 12.33 4.35 20.32
N THR A 256 11.36 4.76 19.50
CA THR A 256 10.82 6.13 19.47
C THR A 256 10.18 6.51 20.80
N TRP A 257 9.45 5.58 21.43
CA TRP A 257 8.89 5.77 22.77
C TRP A 257 9.97 6.16 23.80
N LYS A 258 11.09 5.45 23.79
CA LYS A 258 12.25 5.72 24.68
C LYS A 258 12.96 7.03 24.32
N GLU A 259 13.14 7.32 23.03
CA GLU A 259 13.75 8.58 22.57
C GLU A 259 12.92 9.80 23.00
N MET A 260 11.59 9.69 22.99
CA MET A 260 10.67 10.72 23.44
C MET A 260 10.54 10.81 24.96
N ARG A 261 11.09 9.86 25.72
CA ARG A 261 10.81 9.67 27.16
C ARG A 261 9.30 9.74 27.43
N ALA A 262 8.53 9.05 26.57
CA ALA A 262 7.08 9.15 26.56
C ALA A 262 6.45 8.50 27.79
N THR A 263 5.27 8.97 28.16
CA THR A 263 4.39 8.33 29.14
C THR A 263 3.11 7.83 28.46
N ALA A 264 2.23 7.15 29.19
CA ALA A 264 0.93 6.71 28.67
C ALA A 264 0.07 7.86 28.09
N GLU A 265 0.25 9.11 28.57
CA GLU A 265 -0.46 10.30 28.08
C GLU A 265 0.05 10.75 26.69
N ASP A 266 1.32 10.47 26.38
CA ASP A 266 1.94 10.82 25.10
C ASP A 266 1.68 9.79 24.01
N PHE A 267 0.97 8.70 24.32
CA PHE A 267 0.75 7.56 23.42
C PHE A 267 0.36 7.99 22.00
N ASN A 268 -0.64 8.86 21.87
CA ASN A 268 -1.10 9.33 20.56
C ASN A 268 -0.03 10.13 19.81
N LYS A 269 0.78 10.93 20.51
CA LYS A 269 1.88 11.71 19.91
C LYS A 269 2.98 10.77 19.42
N VAL A 270 3.34 9.75 20.20
CA VAL A 270 4.33 8.74 19.80
C VAL A 270 3.84 8.03 18.55
N MET A 271 2.57 7.60 18.51
CA MET A 271 2.00 6.95 17.33
C MET A 271 2.03 7.87 16.10
N GLN A 272 1.78 9.16 16.23
CA GLN A 272 1.91 10.11 15.12
C GLN A 272 3.36 10.22 14.60
N VAL A 273 4.35 10.28 15.50
CA VAL A 273 5.77 10.28 15.10
C VAL A 273 6.13 8.98 14.39
N VAL A 274 5.71 7.82 14.93
CA VAL A 274 5.96 6.51 14.33
C VAL A 274 5.32 6.39 12.95
N ARG A 275 4.08 6.88 12.78
CA ARG A 275 3.42 6.97 11.47
C ARG A 275 4.26 7.75 10.48
N GLU A 276 4.75 8.93 10.88
CA GLU A 276 5.57 9.77 10.02
C GLU A 276 6.91 9.10 9.66
N GLN A 277 7.58 8.47 10.62
CA GLN A 277 8.81 7.70 10.38
C GLN A 277 8.58 6.59 9.34
N ILE A 278 7.49 5.84 9.48
CA ILE A 278 7.12 4.76 8.55
C ILE A 278 6.79 5.32 7.16
N THR A 279 5.93 6.33 7.07
CA THR A 279 5.53 6.92 5.78
C THR A 279 6.73 7.51 5.05
N ARG A 280 7.62 8.25 5.73
CA ARG A 280 8.86 8.79 5.14
C ARG A 280 9.79 7.66 4.68
N ALA A 281 9.96 6.61 5.47
CA ALA A 281 10.79 5.47 5.08
C ALA A 281 10.24 4.72 3.86
N LEU A 282 8.92 4.53 3.79
CA LEU A 282 8.24 3.89 2.65
C LEU A 282 8.36 4.73 1.37
N ALA A 283 8.28 6.06 1.48
CA ALA A 283 8.45 6.99 0.36
C ALA A 283 9.85 6.87 -0.28
N MET A 284 10.87 6.49 0.50
CA MET A 284 12.22 6.24 -0.02
C MET A 284 12.34 4.90 -0.78
N LYS A 285 11.27 4.10 -0.91
CA LYS A 285 11.23 2.81 -1.64
C LYS A 285 12.36 1.84 -1.29
N PRO A 286 12.48 1.38 -0.02
CA PRO A 286 13.42 0.32 0.32
C PRO A 286 13.15 -0.96 -0.50
N SER A 287 14.23 -1.57 -0.99
CA SER A 287 14.15 -2.79 -1.81
C SER A 287 14.12 -4.08 -0.99
N SER A 288 14.39 -4.01 0.32
CA SER A 288 14.33 -5.13 1.26
C SER A 288 13.94 -4.68 2.67
N ILE A 289 13.53 -5.63 3.51
CA ILE A 289 13.23 -5.37 4.93
C ILE A 289 14.46 -4.83 5.67
N ASP A 290 15.67 -5.28 5.35
CA ASP A 290 16.88 -4.77 6.00
C ASP A 290 17.23 -3.34 5.55
N GLN A 291 16.97 -2.98 4.30
CA GLN A 291 17.08 -1.59 3.87
C GLN A 291 16.05 -0.70 4.58
N LEU A 292 14.83 -1.20 4.79
CA LEU A 292 13.83 -0.49 5.59
C LEU A 292 14.35 -0.27 7.03
N LYS A 293 14.87 -1.31 7.70
CA LYS A 293 15.48 -1.20 9.03
C LYS A 293 16.56 -0.12 9.07
N ASN A 294 17.46 -0.10 8.08
CA ASN A 294 18.53 0.89 8.01
C ASN A 294 18.00 2.32 7.81
N LYS A 295 17.00 2.52 6.94
CA LYS A 295 16.37 3.84 6.75
C LYS A 295 15.67 4.32 8.03
N LEU A 296 14.95 3.43 8.71
CA LEU A 296 14.29 3.73 9.98
C LEU A 296 15.27 4.01 11.12
N ARG A 297 16.47 3.41 11.11
CA ARG A 297 17.52 3.77 12.07
C ARG A 297 17.95 5.23 11.93
N GLY A 298 18.03 5.74 10.70
CA GLY A 298 18.38 7.13 10.40
C GLY A 298 17.26 8.14 10.71
N LEU A 299 15.99 7.71 10.68
CA LEU A 299 14.83 8.53 11.01
C LEU A 299 14.53 8.49 12.52
N SER A 300 15.47 8.90 13.37
CA SER A 300 15.23 9.04 14.82
C SER A 300 14.22 10.14 15.14
N TYR A 301 13.71 10.20 16.37
CA TYR A 301 12.82 11.27 16.81
C TYR A 301 13.43 12.67 16.59
N SER A 302 14.73 12.84 16.90
CA SER A 302 15.45 14.10 16.68
C SER A 302 15.52 14.48 15.20
N GLU A 303 15.69 13.50 14.31
CA GLU A 303 15.72 13.73 12.87
C GLU A 303 14.33 14.14 12.36
N ILE A 304 13.27 13.50 12.84
CA ILE A 304 11.89 13.89 12.50
C ILE A 304 11.61 15.34 12.93
N LEU A 305 12.05 15.74 14.14
CA LEU A 305 11.92 17.12 14.58
C LEU A 305 12.69 18.08 13.67
N ARG A 306 13.91 17.73 13.26
CA ARG A 306 14.73 18.53 12.34
C ARG A 306 14.06 18.70 10.97
N LEU A 307 13.51 17.61 10.42
CA LEU A 307 12.79 17.64 9.14
C LEU A 307 11.54 18.52 9.21
N ARG A 308 10.72 18.37 10.26
CA ARG A 308 9.55 19.22 10.50
C ARG A 308 9.92 20.70 10.62
N GLN A 309 11.03 21.01 11.29
CA GLN A 309 11.53 22.38 11.41
C GLN A 309 12.00 22.93 10.05
N SER A 310 12.74 22.13 9.28
CA SER A 310 13.18 22.51 7.93
C SER A 310 12.00 22.75 6.98
N GLU A 311 10.96 21.92 7.04
CA GLU A 311 9.75 22.06 6.24
C GLU A 311 8.98 23.33 6.59
N ARG A 312 8.87 23.66 7.89
CA ARG A 312 8.25 24.91 8.35
C ARG A 312 9.04 26.14 7.92
N MET A 313 10.37 26.14 8.08
CA MET A 313 11.21 27.27 7.64
C MET A 313 11.09 27.49 6.12
N SER A 314 11.12 26.41 5.34
CA SER A 314 10.93 26.51 3.89
C SER A 314 9.54 27.04 3.55
N GLN A 315 8.49 26.62 4.25
CA GLN A 315 7.13 27.09 4.01
C GLN A 315 6.97 28.57 4.39
N ASP A 316 7.51 28.99 5.53
CA ASP A 316 7.48 30.39 5.99
C ASP A 316 8.23 31.32 5.00
N ASP A 317 9.34 30.88 4.42
CA ASP A 317 10.06 31.64 3.39
C ASP A 317 9.18 31.92 2.15
N PHE A 318 8.41 30.92 1.69
CA PHE A 318 7.44 31.08 0.59
C PHE A 318 6.21 31.92 0.94
N GLN A 319 5.96 32.17 2.23
CA GLN A 319 4.86 32.99 2.73
C GLN A 319 5.31 34.42 3.09
N SER A 320 6.54 34.82 2.76
CA SER A 320 7.00 36.19 2.98
C SER A 320 6.29 37.20 2.05
N PRO A 321 5.95 38.42 2.53
CA PRO A 321 5.20 39.39 1.72
C PRO A 321 5.81 39.70 0.34
N PRO A 322 7.14 39.88 0.20
CA PRO A 322 7.74 40.14 -1.12
C PRO A 322 7.62 38.95 -2.08
N ILE A 323 7.66 37.71 -1.58
CA ILE A 323 7.51 36.50 -2.39
C ILE A 323 6.05 36.31 -2.81
N ILE A 324 5.10 36.61 -1.92
CA ILE A 324 3.66 36.59 -2.23
C ILE A 324 3.33 37.66 -3.29
N GLU A 325 3.78 38.90 -3.12
CA GLU A 325 3.56 39.97 -4.10
C GLU A 325 4.17 39.64 -5.47
N LEU A 326 5.37 39.06 -5.48
CA LEU A 326 6.02 38.60 -6.71
C LEU A 326 5.23 37.46 -7.37
N ARG A 327 4.73 36.50 -6.57
CA ARG A 327 3.90 35.40 -7.05
C ARG A 327 2.61 35.94 -7.66
N GLU A 328 1.89 36.83 -7.00
CA GLU A 328 0.66 37.44 -7.52
C GLU A 328 0.91 38.20 -8.83
N ARG A 329 2.06 38.86 -8.95
CA ARG A 329 2.45 39.61 -10.15
C ARG A 329 2.81 38.71 -11.34
N ILE A 330 3.51 37.60 -11.10
CA ILE A 330 3.96 36.67 -12.15
C ILE A 330 2.89 35.62 -12.49
N GLN A 331 1.98 35.33 -11.56
CA GLN A 331 0.92 34.33 -11.74
C GLN A 331 0.08 34.50 -13.01
N PRO A 332 -0.36 35.70 -13.44
CA PRO A 332 -1.06 35.85 -14.72
C PRO A 332 -0.18 35.46 -15.92
N GLU A 333 1.11 35.78 -15.90
CA GLU A 333 2.04 35.40 -16.98
C GLU A 333 2.29 33.89 -17.03
N ILE A 334 2.46 33.25 -15.86
CA ILE A 334 2.57 31.78 -15.77
C ILE A 334 1.28 31.12 -16.26
N LEU A 335 0.11 31.63 -15.86
CA LEU A 335 -1.18 31.09 -16.30
C LEU A 335 -1.37 31.25 -17.81
N GLU A 336 -0.96 32.38 -18.40
CA GLU A 336 -1.02 32.57 -19.84
C GLU A 336 -0.03 31.63 -20.56
N LEU A 337 1.17 31.42 -20.02
CA LEU A 337 2.14 30.46 -20.56
C LEU A 337 1.61 29.02 -20.48
N ILE A 338 0.98 28.64 -19.37
CA ILE A 338 0.30 27.35 -19.22
C ILE A 338 -0.81 27.25 -20.26
N LYS A 339 -1.65 28.27 -20.40
CA LYS A 339 -2.75 28.29 -21.37
C LYS A 339 -2.23 28.15 -22.81
N GLN A 340 -1.16 28.85 -23.18
CA GLN A 340 -0.49 28.72 -24.47
C GLN A 340 0.05 27.30 -24.69
N GLN A 341 0.74 26.75 -23.69
CA GLN A 341 1.22 25.36 -23.74
C GLN A 341 0.05 24.38 -23.91
N ARG A 342 -1.06 24.57 -23.18
CA ARG A 342 -2.26 23.72 -23.27
C ARG A 342 -2.93 23.84 -24.63
N LEU A 343 -3.05 25.04 -25.18
CA LEU A 343 -3.56 25.26 -26.54
C LEU A 343 -2.68 24.55 -27.58
N ASN A 344 -1.36 24.66 -27.46
CA ASN A 344 -0.43 23.95 -28.34
C ASN A 344 -0.62 22.42 -28.23
N ARG A 345 -0.77 21.89 -27.02
CA ARG A 345 -1.09 20.46 -26.82
C ARG A 345 -2.42 20.05 -27.43
N LEU A 346 -3.45 20.90 -27.36
CA LEU A 346 -4.73 20.64 -28.03
C LEU A 346 -4.56 20.65 -29.56
N CYS A 347 -3.72 21.53 -30.10
CA CYS A 347 -3.41 21.61 -31.54
C CYS A 347 -2.59 20.41 -32.05
N GLU A 348 -1.66 19.90 -31.24
CA GLU A 348 -0.96 18.63 -31.46
C GLU A 348 -1.94 17.44 -31.47
N GLY A 349 -2.94 17.49 -30.59
CA GLY A 349 -3.98 16.48 -30.46
C GLY A 349 -3.63 15.34 -29.52
N SER A 350 -4.62 14.52 -29.19
CA SER A 350 -4.41 13.36 -28.33
C SER A 350 -5.28 12.19 -28.75
N CYS A 351 -4.74 10.99 -28.50
CA CYS A 351 -5.41 9.74 -28.72
C CYS A 351 -6.19 9.33 -27.45
N PHE A 352 -7.47 9.02 -27.64
CA PHE A 352 -8.39 8.60 -26.60
C PHE A 352 -8.85 7.18 -26.86
N ARG A 353 -8.94 6.40 -25.79
CA ARG A 353 -9.45 5.03 -25.86
C ARG A 353 -10.97 5.10 -25.74
N LYS A 354 -11.71 4.48 -26.67
CA LYS A 354 -13.18 4.39 -26.52
C LYS A 354 -13.52 3.47 -25.34
N LEU A 355 -14.39 3.95 -24.46
CA LEU A 355 -15.01 3.12 -23.42
C LEU A 355 -16.07 2.23 -24.09
N GLY A 356 -15.63 1.09 -24.60
CA GLY A 356 -16.48 0.05 -25.18
C GLY A 356 -16.50 -1.20 -24.31
N ASN A 357 -17.67 -1.87 -24.26
CA ASN A 357 -17.82 -3.14 -23.56
C ASN A 357 -16.76 -4.14 -24.03
N ARG A 358 -15.93 -4.59 -23.09
CA ARG A 358 -14.83 -5.55 -23.27
C ARG A 358 -15.21 -6.67 -24.24
N ARG A 359 -14.74 -6.60 -25.49
CA ARG A 359 -14.34 -7.68 -26.40
C ARG A 359 -14.24 -7.16 -27.84
N ARG A 360 -13.02 -7.18 -28.38
CA ARG A 360 -12.59 -6.96 -29.78
C ARG A 360 -12.23 -5.52 -30.18
N GLN A 361 -10.95 -5.38 -30.54
CA GLN A 361 -10.23 -4.21 -31.06
C GLN A 361 -10.24 -3.00 -30.12
N GLU A 362 -9.07 -2.59 -29.65
CA GLU A 362 -8.90 -1.30 -28.98
C GLU A 362 -9.18 -0.21 -30.02
N LYS A 363 -10.45 0.20 -30.15
CA LYS A 363 -10.81 1.32 -31.01
C LYS A 363 -10.39 2.59 -30.30
N PHE A 364 -9.39 3.23 -30.87
CA PHE A 364 -8.98 4.56 -30.46
C PHE A 364 -9.81 5.58 -31.23
N TRP A 365 -9.89 6.78 -30.69
CA TRP A 365 -10.31 7.95 -31.45
C TRP A 365 -9.34 9.07 -31.15
N PHE A 366 -9.00 9.84 -32.16
CA PHE A 366 -8.06 10.93 -32.05
C PHE A 366 -8.81 12.25 -32.13
N CYS A 367 -8.36 13.23 -31.36
CA CYS A 367 -8.92 14.57 -31.39
C CYS A 367 -7.80 15.60 -31.37
N ARG A 368 -7.86 16.57 -32.30
CA ARG A 368 -6.97 17.72 -32.33
C ARG A 368 -7.73 19.01 -32.61
N LEU A 369 -7.26 20.10 -32.04
CA LEU A 369 -7.76 21.44 -32.28
C LEU A 369 -7.14 22.01 -33.56
N SER A 370 -7.93 22.74 -34.33
CA SER A 370 -7.43 23.52 -35.47
C SER A 370 -6.50 24.64 -34.99
N LEU A 371 -5.54 25.03 -35.83
CA LEU A 371 -4.56 26.09 -35.49
C LEU A 371 -5.22 27.46 -35.21
N ASN A 372 -6.46 27.67 -35.65
CA ASN A 372 -7.23 28.87 -35.37
C ASN A 372 -8.05 28.77 -34.06
N HIS A 373 -7.95 27.66 -33.32
CA HIS A 373 -8.62 27.37 -32.05
C HIS A 373 -10.16 27.36 -32.09
N LYS A 374 -10.76 27.23 -33.29
CA LYS A 374 -12.22 27.33 -33.50
C LYS A 374 -12.92 25.99 -33.74
N VAL A 375 -12.18 24.97 -34.19
CA VAL A 375 -12.78 23.70 -34.62
C VAL A 375 -11.97 22.54 -34.05
N LEU A 376 -12.65 21.62 -33.37
CA LEU A 376 -12.09 20.34 -32.97
C LEU A 376 -12.33 19.33 -34.09
N HIS A 377 -11.24 18.75 -34.57
CA HIS A 377 -11.25 17.65 -35.53
C HIS A 377 -11.10 16.35 -34.76
N TYR A 378 -11.97 15.39 -35.03
CA TYR A 378 -11.88 14.08 -34.40
C TYR A 378 -12.26 12.95 -35.37
N GLY A 379 -11.82 11.74 -35.06
CA GLY A 379 -12.07 10.57 -35.88
C GLY A 379 -11.60 9.29 -35.21
N ASP A 380 -12.09 8.16 -35.69
CA ASP A 380 -11.74 6.85 -35.18
C ASP A 380 -10.39 6.38 -35.74
N LEU A 381 -9.57 5.74 -34.90
CA LEU A 381 -8.31 5.13 -35.29
C LEU A 381 -8.32 3.64 -34.92
N GLU A 382 -7.84 2.81 -35.83
CA GLU A 382 -7.69 1.36 -35.62
C GLU A 382 -6.44 1.00 -34.79
N GLU A 383 -5.39 1.84 -34.83
CA GLU A 383 -4.15 1.68 -34.07
C GLU A 383 -3.69 3.00 -33.41
N SER A 384 -2.87 2.90 -32.36
CA SER A 384 -2.23 4.06 -31.74
C SER A 384 -1.23 4.70 -32.71
N PRO A 385 -1.42 5.95 -33.15
CA PRO A 385 -0.54 6.59 -34.11
C PRO A 385 0.85 6.86 -33.50
N GLN A 386 1.91 6.56 -34.25
CA GLN A 386 3.32 6.83 -33.90
C GLN A 386 3.81 8.15 -34.52
N GLY A 387 2.98 9.20 -34.52
CA GLY A 387 3.30 10.49 -35.14
C GLY A 387 2.10 11.43 -35.25
N GLU A 388 2.27 12.55 -35.95
CA GLU A 388 1.17 13.48 -36.22
C GLU A 388 0.10 12.83 -37.10
N VAL A 389 -1.16 12.90 -36.68
CA VAL A 389 -2.30 12.44 -37.48
C VAL A 389 -2.77 13.59 -38.40
N PRO A 390 -2.72 13.42 -39.74
CA PRO A 390 -3.22 14.40 -40.69
C PRO A 390 -4.71 14.71 -40.48
N PHE A 391 -5.11 15.96 -40.69
CA PHE A 391 -6.51 16.38 -40.58
C PHE A 391 -7.46 15.63 -41.52
N GLU A 392 -6.94 15.09 -42.64
CA GLU A 392 -7.69 14.36 -43.67
C GLU A 392 -8.19 12.99 -43.18
N LEU A 393 -7.59 12.42 -42.15
CA LEU A 393 -8.01 11.17 -41.51
C LEU A 393 -9.10 11.38 -40.43
N LEU A 394 -9.40 12.64 -40.09
CA LEU A 394 -10.38 13.00 -39.07
C LEU A 394 -11.67 13.44 -39.75
N SER A 395 -12.61 12.49 -39.87
CA SER A 395 -13.87 12.65 -40.62
C SER A 395 -14.83 13.69 -40.01
N ASP A 396 -14.76 13.90 -38.70
CA ASP A 396 -15.76 14.67 -37.97
C ASP A 396 -15.20 15.99 -37.43
N LYS A 397 -16.06 17.03 -37.42
CA LYS A 397 -15.72 18.39 -36.96
C LYS A 397 -16.75 18.87 -35.96
N SER A 398 -16.31 19.54 -34.91
CA SER A 398 -17.18 20.20 -33.93
C SER A 398 -16.68 21.62 -33.66
N GLU A 399 -17.59 22.60 -33.65
CA GLU A 399 -17.27 23.97 -33.29
C GLU A 399 -17.03 24.10 -31.79
N THR A 400 -15.94 24.78 -31.42
CA THR A 400 -15.47 24.85 -30.04
C THR A 400 -16.45 25.57 -29.10
N HIS A 401 -17.30 26.45 -29.65
CA HIS A 401 -18.34 27.17 -28.90
C HIS A 401 -19.38 26.25 -28.22
N PHE A 402 -19.60 25.04 -28.74
CA PHE A 402 -20.58 24.09 -28.17
C PHE A 402 -19.97 23.04 -27.24
N CYS A 403 -18.65 22.79 -27.32
CA CYS A 403 -18.03 21.61 -26.70
C CYS A 403 -16.92 21.92 -25.68
N LEU A 404 -16.52 23.19 -25.49
CA LEU A 404 -15.35 23.53 -24.68
C LEU A 404 -15.41 22.97 -23.25
N PHE A 405 -16.56 23.04 -22.58
CA PHE A 405 -16.67 22.70 -21.16
C PHE A 405 -16.51 21.19 -20.87
N LEU A 406 -17.10 20.31 -21.68
CA LEU A 406 -17.04 18.86 -21.48
C LEU A 406 -15.70 18.26 -21.93
N LEU A 407 -15.17 18.72 -23.07
CA LEU A 407 -13.92 18.20 -23.61
C LEU A 407 -12.70 18.71 -22.84
N LEU A 408 -12.70 19.96 -22.35
CA LEU A 408 -11.67 20.41 -21.41
C LEU A 408 -11.65 19.50 -20.17
N PHE A 409 -12.80 19.19 -19.58
CA PHE A 409 -12.89 18.37 -18.37
C PHE A 409 -12.29 16.96 -18.56
N VAL A 410 -12.57 16.30 -19.69
CA VAL A 410 -12.05 14.96 -20.01
C VAL A 410 -10.56 14.99 -20.40
N PHE A 411 -10.10 16.02 -21.11
CA PHE A 411 -8.67 16.22 -21.38
C PHE A 411 -7.89 16.55 -20.10
N PHE A 412 -8.49 17.30 -19.18
CA PHE A 412 -7.91 17.67 -17.90
C PHE A 412 -7.70 16.46 -16.98
N GLU A 413 -8.58 15.47 -17.03
CA GLU A 413 -8.46 14.28 -16.19
C GLU A 413 -7.25 13.42 -16.57
N LYS A 414 -6.91 13.34 -17.86
CA LYS A 414 -5.75 12.59 -18.37
C LYS A 414 -4.39 13.27 -18.08
N HIS A 415 -4.38 14.59 -17.83
CA HIS A 415 -3.16 15.39 -17.63
C HIS A 415 -3.04 16.01 -16.22
N LYS A 416 -3.87 15.56 -15.26
CA LYS A 416 -3.93 16.07 -13.88
C LYS A 416 -2.62 15.95 -13.09
N THR A 417 -1.67 15.13 -13.53
CA THR A 417 -0.42 14.84 -12.78
C THR A 417 0.56 16.01 -12.73
N ILE A 418 0.46 17.03 -13.59
CA ILE A 418 1.48 18.09 -13.67
C ILE A 418 1.11 19.35 -12.87
N LEU A 419 -0.17 19.61 -12.56
CA LEU A 419 -0.58 20.87 -11.92
C LEU A 419 -0.80 20.80 -10.40
N LEU A 420 -1.04 19.60 -9.84
CA LEU A 420 -1.31 19.46 -8.41
C LEU A 420 -0.08 19.74 -7.53
N HIS A 421 1.13 19.79 -8.08
CA HIS A 421 2.35 20.16 -7.36
C HIS A 421 2.71 21.65 -7.40
N LEU A 422 2.12 22.45 -8.30
CA LEU A 422 2.46 23.88 -8.43
C LEU A 422 1.45 24.81 -7.76
N VAL A 423 0.23 24.33 -7.44
CA VAL A 423 -0.84 25.16 -6.84
C VAL A 423 -1.13 24.78 -5.39
N ARG A 424 -0.59 23.67 -4.89
CA ARG A 424 -0.74 23.23 -3.48
C ARG A 424 0.52 23.41 -2.62
N GLY A 425 1.35 24.39 -2.97
CA GLY A 425 2.47 24.91 -2.16
C GLY A 425 2.19 26.33 -1.69
#